data_AF-A0A7W1WNF9-F1
#
_entry.id   AF-A0A7W1WNF9-F1
#
_cell.length_a   1.000
_cell.length_b   1.000
_cell.length_c   1.000
_cell.angle_alpha   90.00
_cell.angle_beta   90.00
_cell.angle_gamma   90.00
#
_symmetry.space_group_name_H-M   'P 1'
#
loop_
_entity.id
_entity.type
_entity.pdbx_description
1 polymer ?
#
loop_
_entity_poly.entity_id
_entity_poly.type
_entity_poly.pdbx_seq_one_letter_code
_entity_poly.pdbx_strand_id
1 'polypeptide(L)'
;MAMTADRVIYSQSCGRTNDSKLITYTKGTNGTQVDSMVAPPMSEGLAIINNSLYVSFESGAKPYLSGGKYPLYHLYYSPLGSFINRVTGVVNTSGINLNVRSGPGTSYSIVDQVADGTKVTIRCQIKGETVTGTYGTSNLWDQIGEGKYVSDTYVYTGSDGQVAPTCAP
;
A
#
# COMPACT_ATOMS: atom_id res chain seq x y z
N MET A 1 -10.48 -16.28 -0.06
CA MET A 1 -9.04 -15.92 -0.07
C MET A 1 -8.51 -16.01 -1.49
N ALA A 2 -7.48 -15.23 -1.84
CA ALA A 2 -6.76 -15.35 -3.10
C ALA A 2 -5.25 -15.40 -2.82
N MET A 3 -4.47 -15.98 -3.73
CA MET A 3 -3.02 -16.13 -3.56
C MET A 3 -2.29 -15.75 -4.85
N THR A 4 -1.07 -15.24 -4.68
CA THR A 4 -0.10 -15.06 -5.77
C THR A 4 1.11 -15.97 -5.54
N ALA A 5 2.17 -15.78 -6.32
CA ALA A 5 3.44 -16.47 -6.10
C ALA A 5 3.97 -16.25 -4.68
N ASP A 6 3.80 -15.03 -4.14
CA ASP A 6 4.50 -14.51 -2.97
C ASP A 6 3.60 -13.81 -1.94
N ARG A 7 2.29 -13.69 -2.19
CA ARG A 7 1.31 -13.08 -1.28
C ARG A 7 0.08 -13.95 -1.06
N VAL A 8 -0.57 -13.73 0.08
CA VAL A 8 -1.90 -14.24 0.39
C VAL A 8 -2.80 -13.05 0.71
N ILE A 9 -3.98 -13.01 0.09
CA ILE A 9 -4.98 -11.95 0.26
C ILE A 9 -6.22 -12.56 0.91
N TYR A 10 -6.56 -12.07 2.10
CA TYR A 10 -7.76 -12.45 2.84
C TYR A 10 -8.83 -11.37 2.72
N SER A 11 -10.07 -11.80 2.58
CA SER A 11 -11.22 -10.93 2.83
C SER A 11 -11.68 -11.13 4.26
N GLN A 12 -11.69 -10.06 5.03
CA GLN A 12 -12.32 -9.99 6.35
C GLN A 12 -13.64 -9.23 6.20
N SER A 13 -14.74 -9.98 6.17
CA SER A 13 -16.08 -9.38 6.20
C SER A 13 -16.37 -8.79 7.58
N CYS A 14 -16.85 -7.54 7.62
CA CYS A 14 -17.24 -6.88 8.87
C CYS A 14 -18.77 -6.73 9.00
N GLY A 15 -19.54 -7.46 8.18
CA GLY A 15 -21.00 -7.45 8.18
C GLY A 15 -21.61 -6.39 7.25
N ARG A 16 -22.92 -6.14 7.39
CA ARG A 16 -23.74 -5.34 6.46
C ARG A 16 -23.46 -3.83 6.51
N THR A 17 -23.09 -3.33 7.67
CA THR A 17 -23.04 -1.88 7.95
C THR A 17 -21.64 -1.37 8.18
N ASN A 18 -20.64 -2.25 8.19
CA ASN A 18 -19.25 -1.88 8.40
C ASN A 18 -18.46 -2.22 7.14
N ASP A 19 -17.56 -1.31 6.75
CA ASP A 19 -16.63 -1.58 5.67
C ASP A 19 -15.82 -2.85 6.00
N SER A 20 -15.73 -3.76 5.02
CA SER A 20 -14.88 -4.94 5.12
C SER A 20 -13.42 -4.58 4.88
N LYS A 21 -12.51 -5.53 5.07
CA LYS A 21 -11.08 -5.35 4.78
C LYS A 21 -10.55 -6.42 3.84
N LEU A 22 -9.75 -6.01 2.87
CA LEU A 22 -8.81 -6.91 2.20
C LEU A 22 -7.47 -6.78 2.92
N ILE A 23 -6.91 -7.91 3.36
CA ILE A 23 -5.67 -7.95 4.13
C ILE A 23 -4.65 -8.78 3.37
N THR A 24 -3.49 -8.19 3.09
CA THR A 24 -2.42 -8.85 2.34
C THR A 24 -1.32 -9.29 3.30
N TYR A 25 -0.90 -10.54 3.17
CA TYR A 25 0.21 -11.14 3.91
C TYR A 25 1.30 -11.63 2.94
N THR A 26 2.54 -11.73 3.44
CA THR A 26 3.56 -12.56 2.79
C THR A 26 3.14 -14.03 2.81
N LYS A 27 3.46 -14.78 1.76
CA LYS A 27 3.19 -16.22 1.69
C LYS A 27 4.21 -17.01 2.51
N GLY A 28 3.76 -17.94 3.34
CA GLY A 28 4.61 -18.84 4.13
C GLY A 28 4.02 -19.14 5.51
N THR A 29 4.63 -20.07 6.23
CA THR A 29 4.16 -20.54 7.56
C THR A 29 4.07 -19.42 8.60
N ASN A 30 4.93 -18.40 8.45
CA ASN A 30 4.99 -17.22 9.34
C ASN A 30 4.65 -15.93 8.57
N GLY A 31 3.67 -15.99 7.66
CA GLY A 31 3.27 -14.84 6.85
C GLY A 31 2.96 -13.61 7.71
N THR A 32 3.55 -12.47 7.35
CA THR A 32 3.36 -11.18 8.03
C THR A 32 2.42 -10.30 7.23
N GLN A 33 1.56 -9.53 7.92
CA GLN A 33 0.68 -8.58 7.26
C GLN A 33 1.51 -7.44 6.66
N VAL A 34 1.39 -7.24 5.35
CA VAL A 34 2.08 -6.17 4.63
C VAL A 34 1.16 -5.00 4.32
N ASP A 35 -0.13 -5.26 4.09
CA ASP A 35 -1.10 -4.23 3.74
C ASP A 35 -2.54 -4.53 4.22
N SER A 36 -3.37 -3.49 4.30
CA SER A 36 -4.81 -3.60 4.45
C SER A 36 -5.53 -2.51 3.65
N MET A 37 -6.59 -2.89 2.96
CA MET A 37 -7.44 -1.99 2.17
C MET A 37 -8.90 -2.10 2.59
N VAL A 38 -9.60 -0.97 2.52
CA VAL A 38 -11.05 -0.91 2.73
C VAL A 38 -11.74 -1.60 1.56
N ALA A 39 -12.68 -2.47 1.88
CA ALA A 39 -13.50 -3.20 0.92
C ALA A 39 -14.98 -2.93 1.20
N PRO A 40 -15.87 -3.09 0.20
CA PRO A 40 -17.29 -2.96 0.46
C PRO A 40 -17.75 -3.95 1.56
N PRO A 41 -18.73 -3.57 2.39
CA PRO A 41 -19.34 -4.46 3.38
C PRO A 41 -19.73 -5.80 2.75
N MET A 42 -19.65 -6.87 3.54
CA MET A 42 -19.93 -8.25 3.09
C MET A 42 -19.02 -8.79 1.97
N SER A 43 -17.85 -8.18 1.73
CA SER A 43 -16.81 -8.77 0.86
C SER A 43 -16.41 -10.17 1.36
N GLU A 44 -16.45 -11.18 0.50
CA GLU A 44 -16.19 -12.58 0.89
C GLU A 44 -15.29 -13.28 -0.14
N GLY A 45 -15.87 -13.68 -1.28
CA GLY A 45 -15.16 -14.44 -2.30
C GLY A 45 -14.14 -13.58 -3.03
N LEU A 46 -12.97 -14.14 -3.30
CA LEU A 46 -11.90 -13.48 -4.03
C LEU A 46 -11.49 -14.36 -5.20
N ALA A 47 -11.32 -13.74 -6.37
CA ALA A 47 -10.78 -14.41 -7.55
C ALA A 47 -9.71 -13.52 -8.21
N ILE A 48 -8.67 -14.12 -8.76
CA ILE A 48 -7.68 -13.41 -9.57
C ILE A 48 -7.85 -13.86 -11.01
N ILE A 49 -8.14 -12.91 -11.90
CA ILE A 49 -8.30 -13.16 -13.34
C ILE A 49 -7.58 -12.03 -14.07
N ASN A 50 -6.75 -12.35 -15.07
CA ASN A 50 -6.05 -11.37 -15.92
C ASN A 50 -5.38 -10.23 -15.11
N ASN A 51 -4.62 -10.60 -14.07
CA ASN A 51 -3.91 -9.67 -13.19
C ASN A 51 -4.81 -8.65 -12.46
N SER A 52 -6.09 -8.98 -12.30
CA SER A 52 -7.06 -8.21 -11.50
C SER A 52 -7.58 -9.07 -10.37
N LEU A 53 -7.69 -8.47 -9.18
CA LEU A 53 -8.35 -9.09 -8.04
C LEU A 53 -9.84 -8.69 -8.07
N TYR A 54 -10.70 -9.70 -8.13
CA TYR A 54 -12.16 -9.58 -8.07
C TYR A 54 -12.65 -9.93 -6.68
N VAL A 55 -13.65 -9.19 -6.22
CA VAL A 55 -14.31 -9.39 -4.92
C VAL A 55 -15.78 -9.68 -5.17
N SER A 56 -16.26 -10.82 -4.69
CA SER A 56 -17.68 -11.14 -4.61
C SER A 56 -18.21 -10.89 -3.20
N PHE A 57 -19.52 -10.64 -3.12
CA PHE A 57 -20.24 -10.42 -1.88
C PHE A 57 -21.03 -11.66 -1.50
N GLU A 58 -21.24 -11.86 -0.21
CA GLU A 58 -22.02 -12.98 0.31
C GLU A 58 -23.45 -12.97 -0.26
N SER A 59 -23.85 -14.08 -0.90
CA SER A 59 -25.15 -14.27 -1.52
C SER A 59 -26.20 -14.57 -0.45
N GLY A 60 -26.97 -13.55 -0.06
CA GLY A 60 -28.04 -13.73 0.92
C GLY A 60 -28.47 -12.47 1.66
N ALA A 61 -27.75 -11.36 1.50
CA ALA A 61 -28.28 -10.06 1.92
C ALA A 61 -29.46 -9.65 1.03
N LYS A 62 -30.54 -9.18 1.65
CA LYS A 62 -31.58 -8.42 0.94
C LYS A 62 -30.91 -7.30 0.12
N PRO A 63 -31.45 -6.93 -1.06
CA PRO A 63 -31.00 -5.79 -1.83
C PRO A 63 -30.71 -4.61 -0.89
N TYR A 64 -29.56 -3.94 -1.04
CA TYR A 64 -29.36 -2.67 -0.34
C TYR A 64 -30.54 -1.78 -0.73
N LEU A 65 -31.21 -1.21 0.29
CA LEU A 65 -32.20 -0.17 0.07
C LEU A 65 -31.55 0.91 -0.82
N SER A 66 -32.32 1.48 -1.75
CA SER A 66 -31.79 2.48 -2.69
C SER A 66 -31.06 3.58 -1.90
N GLY A 67 -29.74 3.72 -2.12
CA GLY A 67 -28.90 4.69 -1.41
C GLY A 67 -27.75 4.12 -0.57
N GLY A 68 -27.54 2.80 -0.52
CA GLY A 68 -26.35 2.22 0.11
C GLY A 68 -25.04 2.59 -0.61
N LYS A 69 -23.94 2.75 0.14
CA LYS A 69 -22.59 3.11 -0.36
C LYS A 69 -22.06 2.15 -1.45
N TYR A 70 -22.54 0.90 -1.47
CA TYR A 70 -22.10 -0.15 -2.39
C TYR A 70 -23.28 -1.02 -2.86
N PRO A 71 -23.84 -0.83 -4.07
CA PRO A 71 -24.97 -1.64 -4.56
C PRO A 71 -24.57 -3.11 -4.82
N LEU A 72 -25.49 -4.05 -4.56
CA LEU A 72 -25.28 -5.52 -4.62
C LEU A 72 -25.15 -6.10 -6.04
N TYR A 73 -25.37 -5.31 -7.09
CA TYR A 73 -25.33 -5.78 -8.48
C TYR A 73 -23.96 -5.59 -9.15
N HIS A 74 -22.96 -5.11 -8.41
CA HIS A 74 -21.66 -4.75 -8.97
C HIS A 74 -20.60 -5.80 -8.61
N LEU A 75 -19.84 -6.23 -9.61
CA LEU A 75 -18.58 -6.94 -9.41
C LEU A 75 -17.48 -5.89 -9.23
N TYR A 76 -16.82 -5.87 -8.08
CA TYR A 76 -15.72 -4.93 -7.82
C TYR A 76 -14.41 -5.62 -8.12
N TYR A 77 -13.52 -4.91 -8.79
CA TYR A 77 -12.18 -5.38 -9.07
C TYR A 77 -11.17 -4.25 -8.98
N SER A 78 -9.90 -4.61 -8.79
CA SER A 78 -8.79 -3.67 -8.85
C SER A 78 -7.54 -4.38 -9.37
N PRO A 79 -6.62 -3.68 -10.07
CA PRO A 79 -5.36 -4.26 -10.53
C PRO A 79 -4.63 -4.94 -9.37
N LEU A 80 -4.19 -6.19 -9.59
CA LEU A 80 -3.57 -7.00 -8.54
C LEU A 80 -2.32 -6.34 -7.95
N GLY A 81 -1.55 -5.65 -8.79
CA GLY A 81 -0.36 -4.90 -8.39
C GLY A 81 -0.63 -3.87 -7.28
N SER A 82 -1.82 -3.29 -7.23
CA SER A 82 -2.24 -2.36 -6.17
C SER A 82 -2.25 -3.00 -4.78
N PHE A 83 -2.40 -4.32 -4.70
CA PHE A 83 -2.47 -5.09 -3.45
C PHE A 83 -1.16 -5.79 -3.10
N ILE A 84 -0.45 -6.30 -4.11
CA ILE A 84 0.72 -7.17 -3.87
C ILE A 84 2.07 -6.45 -3.94
N ASN A 85 2.12 -5.33 -4.68
CA ASN A 85 3.33 -4.50 -4.83
C ASN A 85 3.34 -3.31 -3.87
N ARG A 86 2.43 -3.29 -2.88
CA ARG A 86 2.46 -2.27 -1.83
C ARG A 86 3.60 -2.56 -0.87
N VAL A 87 4.70 -1.87 -1.13
CA VAL A 87 5.84 -1.84 -0.24
C VAL A 87 5.56 -0.80 0.84
N THR A 88 5.96 -1.10 2.06
CA THR A 88 5.86 -0.14 3.16
C THR A 88 7.19 -0.06 3.86
N GLY A 89 7.48 1.11 4.44
CA GLY A 89 8.61 1.27 5.33
C GLY A 89 8.23 2.09 6.56
N VAL A 90 9.12 2.10 7.55
CA VAL A 90 8.94 2.90 8.77
C VAL A 90 9.98 4.02 8.77
N VAL A 91 9.53 5.26 8.92
CA VAL A 91 10.43 6.42 9.00
C VAL A 91 11.27 6.31 10.27
N ASN A 92 12.57 6.52 10.15
CA ASN A 92 13.50 6.64 11.26
C ASN A 92 14.42 7.84 11.08
N THR A 93 14.20 8.86 11.88
CA THR A 93 14.90 10.15 11.86
C THR A 93 15.36 10.58 13.25
N SER A 94 15.38 9.65 14.21
CA SER A 94 15.79 9.90 15.60
C SER A 94 15.01 11.05 16.28
N GLY A 95 13.68 11.05 16.09
CA GLY A 95 12.75 11.97 16.76
C GLY A 95 12.41 13.26 16.00
N ILE A 96 12.99 13.52 14.82
CA ILE A 96 12.72 14.73 14.02
C ILE A 96 11.79 14.40 12.86
N ASN A 97 10.87 15.30 12.48
CA ASN A 97 10.04 15.06 11.29
C ASN A 97 10.88 14.98 10.00
N LEU A 98 10.58 13.99 9.16
CA LEU A 98 11.15 13.84 7.82
C LEU A 98 10.44 14.77 6.84
N ASN A 99 11.20 15.57 6.09
CA ASN A 99 10.64 16.41 5.04
C ASN A 99 10.21 15.60 3.83
N VAL A 100 8.97 15.82 3.38
CA VAL A 100 8.44 15.31 2.11
C VAL A 100 8.63 16.39 1.06
N ARG A 101 9.20 16.00 -0.08
CA ARG A 101 9.61 16.92 -1.13
C ARG A 101 8.81 16.73 -2.40
N SER A 102 8.70 17.79 -3.19
CA SER A 102 8.01 17.78 -4.48
C SER A 102 8.75 17.01 -5.59
N GLY A 103 9.96 16.54 -5.31
CA GLY A 103 10.78 15.76 -6.23
C GLY A 103 11.94 15.07 -5.50
N PRO A 104 12.71 14.22 -6.21
CA PRO A 104 13.72 13.35 -5.60
C PRO A 104 15.05 14.09 -5.38
N GLY A 105 15.04 15.09 -4.50
CA GLY A 105 16.23 15.87 -4.15
C GLY A 105 15.98 16.88 -3.04
N THR A 106 17.01 17.24 -2.30
CA THR A 106 16.95 18.22 -1.20
C THR A 106 16.77 19.66 -1.67
N SER A 107 16.99 19.94 -2.95
CA SER A 107 16.70 21.22 -3.60
C SER A 107 15.22 21.42 -3.95
N TYR A 108 14.42 20.34 -4.00
CA TYR A 108 12.98 20.43 -4.24
C TYR A 108 12.24 20.99 -3.02
N SER A 109 11.16 21.72 -3.28
CA SER A 109 10.32 22.32 -2.24
C SER A 109 9.77 21.28 -1.28
N ILE A 110 9.70 21.64 0.01
CA ILE A 110 9.05 20.82 1.04
C ILE A 110 7.55 21.01 0.89
N VAL A 111 6.81 19.92 0.67
CA VAL A 111 5.36 19.92 0.42
C VAL A 111 4.57 19.28 1.56
N ASP A 112 5.25 18.55 2.45
CA ASP A 112 4.65 17.88 3.60
C ASP A 112 5.75 17.46 4.60
N GLN A 113 5.36 16.89 5.73
CA GLN A 113 6.27 16.24 6.67
C GLN A 113 5.70 14.92 7.20
N VAL A 114 6.57 13.96 7.49
CA VAL A 114 6.21 12.69 8.12
C VAL A 114 6.92 12.58 9.47
N ALA A 115 6.17 12.30 10.52
CA ALA A 115 6.74 12.12 11.85
C ALA A 115 7.62 10.86 11.93
N ASP A 116 8.65 10.90 12.77
CA ASP A 116 9.47 9.74 13.10
C ASP A 116 8.61 8.54 13.58
N GLY A 117 9.00 7.33 13.20
CA GLY A 117 8.26 6.10 13.51
C GLY A 117 6.98 5.88 12.70
N THR A 118 6.61 6.81 11.81
CA THR A 118 5.42 6.63 10.97
C THR A 118 5.64 5.58 9.89
N LYS A 119 4.67 4.67 9.74
CA LYS A 119 4.64 3.72 8.62
C LYS A 119 4.15 4.42 7.35
N VAL A 120 4.95 4.40 6.29
CA VAL A 120 4.63 4.96 4.97
C VAL A 120 4.42 3.85 3.94
N THR A 121 3.54 4.09 2.97
CA THR A 121 3.40 3.23 1.79
C THR A 121 4.24 3.81 0.66
N ILE A 122 5.10 2.98 0.06
CA ILE A 122 5.96 3.32 -1.07
C ILE A 122 5.25 2.88 -2.34
N ARG A 123 4.83 3.85 -3.16
CA ARG A 123 4.13 3.60 -4.44
C ARG A 123 5.12 3.14 -5.51
N CYS A 124 6.27 3.80 -5.55
CA CYS A 124 7.35 3.56 -6.47
C CYS A 124 8.63 4.20 -5.91
N GLN A 125 9.77 3.81 -6.48
CA GLN A 125 11.08 4.40 -6.16
C GLN A 125 11.68 5.05 -7.41
N ILE A 126 12.44 6.11 -7.20
CA ILE A 126 13.15 6.83 -8.27
C ILE A 126 14.55 7.20 -7.80
N LYS A 127 15.50 7.23 -8.74
CA LYS A 127 16.85 7.74 -8.48
C LYS A 127 16.84 9.26 -8.52
N GLY A 128 17.47 9.87 -7.53
CA GLY A 128 17.57 11.32 -7.38
C GLY A 128 18.90 11.76 -6.79
N GLU A 129 18.86 12.81 -5.99
CA GLU A 129 20.02 13.28 -5.23
C GLU A 129 20.50 12.20 -4.24
N THR A 130 21.82 12.05 -4.10
CA THR A 130 22.41 11.18 -3.08
C THR A 130 22.31 11.85 -1.71
N VAL A 131 21.71 11.14 -0.75
CA VAL A 131 21.53 11.60 0.63
C VAL A 131 22.17 10.58 1.57
N THR A 132 22.73 11.06 2.67
CA THR A 132 23.17 10.23 3.80
C THR A 132 22.18 10.40 4.96
N GLY A 133 21.55 9.31 5.36
CA GLY A 133 20.55 9.26 6.43
C GLY A 133 20.80 8.13 7.42
N THR A 134 19.78 7.79 8.20
CA THR A 134 19.83 6.81 9.29
C THR A 134 20.31 5.43 8.83
N TYR A 135 19.92 5.00 7.64
CA TYR A 135 20.25 3.69 7.06
C TYR A 135 21.41 3.75 6.06
N GLY A 136 22.24 4.79 6.10
CA GLY A 136 23.43 4.92 5.25
C GLY A 136 23.25 5.92 4.12
N THR A 137 23.95 5.69 3.00
CA THR A 137 23.98 6.62 1.86
C THR A 137 23.37 5.98 0.63
N SER A 138 22.39 6.63 0.01
CA SER A 138 21.68 6.14 -1.17
C SER A 138 21.21 7.29 -2.05
N ASN A 139 20.95 7.01 -3.32
CA ASN A 139 20.27 7.92 -4.24
C ASN A 139 18.82 7.48 -4.54
N LEU A 140 18.28 6.53 -3.77
CA LEU A 140 16.89 6.12 -3.86
C LEU A 140 15.98 7.09 -3.10
N TRP A 141 14.85 7.39 -3.73
CA TRP A 141 13.78 8.21 -3.19
C TRP A 141 12.45 7.46 -3.31
N ASP A 142 11.73 7.40 -2.20
CA ASP A 142 10.41 6.77 -2.10
C ASP A 142 9.32 7.76 -2.45
N GLN A 143 8.48 7.43 -3.44
CA GLN A 143 7.25 8.17 -3.66
C GLN A 143 6.15 7.65 -2.73
N ILE A 144 5.83 8.42 -1.69
CA ILE A 144 4.85 8.06 -0.64
C ILE A 144 3.45 8.63 -0.89
N GLY A 145 3.31 9.40 -1.96
CA GLY A 145 2.07 9.98 -2.48
C GLY A 145 2.35 10.60 -3.84
N GLU A 146 1.32 10.92 -4.62
CA GLU A 146 1.53 11.56 -5.92
C GLU A 146 2.31 12.89 -5.77
N GLY A 147 3.47 12.98 -6.41
CA GLY A 147 4.38 14.13 -6.27
C GLY A 147 5.03 14.30 -4.90
N LYS A 148 4.94 13.30 -4.00
CA LYS A 148 5.46 13.36 -2.63
C LYS A 148 6.59 12.36 -2.43
N TYR A 149 7.80 12.86 -2.20
CA TYR A 149 9.02 12.05 -2.14
C TYR A 149 9.73 12.20 -0.79
N VAL A 150 10.27 11.10 -0.27
CA VAL A 150 11.19 11.09 0.87
C VAL A 150 12.46 10.30 0.50
N SER A 151 13.59 10.59 1.14
CA SER A 151 14.79 9.81 0.91
C SER A 151 14.64 8.44 1.58
N ASP A 152 14.94 7.38 0.81
CA ASP A 152 14.92 5.98 1.27
C ASP A 152 15.89 5.74 2.44
N THR A 153 16.95 6.56 2.56
CA THR A 153 17.92 6.47 3.67
C THR A 153 17.34 6.73 5.06
N TYR A 154 16.12 7.26 5.14
CA TYR A 154 15.37 7.46 6.39
C TYR A 154 14.17 6.51 6.53
N VAL A 155 13.99 5.55 5.63
CA VAL A 155 12.84 4.66 5.61
C VAL A 155 13.32 3.22 5.73
N TYR A 156 12.97 2.55 6.84
CA TYR A 156 13.29 1.16 7.02
C TYR A 156 12.37 0.28 6.18
N THR A 157 12.91 -0.29 5.12
CA THR A 157 12.21 -1.23 4.22
C THR A 157 12.68 -2.68 4.40
N GLY A 158 13.79 -2.89 5.13
CA GLY A 158 14.46 -4.19 5.26
C GLY A 158 15.40 -4.54 4.10
N SER A 159 15.69 -3.60 3.20
CA SER A 159 16.64 -3.74 2.10
C SER A 159 17.41 -2.44 1.88
N ASP A 160 18.68 -2.54 1.48
CA ASP A 160 19.49 -1.39 1.02
C ASP A 160 19.26 -1.06 -0.47
N GLY A 161 18.47 -1.90 -1.15
CA GLY A 161 18.19 -1.79 -2.58
C GLY A 161 16.74 -1.38 -2.88
N GLN A 162 16.45 -1.26 -4.17
CA GLN A 162 15.11 -0.94 -4.63
C GLN A 162 14.13 -2.07 -4.27
N VAL A 163 13.08 -1.73 -3.54
CA VAL A 163 12.03 -2.62 -3.05
C VAL A 163 10.69 -2.42 -3.76
N ALA A 164 10.44 -1.22 -4.30
CA ALA A 164 9.24 -0.88 -5.04
C ALA A 164 9.52 -0.71 -6.55
N PRO A 165 8.49 -0.79 -7.43
CA PRO A 165 8.67 -0.53 -8.86
C PRO A 165 9.27 0.86 -9.13
N THR A 166 9.96 1.01 -10.26
CA THR A 166 10.47 2.34 -10.66
C THR A 166 9.30 3.28 -10.98
N CYS A 167 9.37 4.53 -10.52
CA CYS A 167 8.36 5.53 -10.84
C CYS A 167 8.27 5.76 -12.35
N ALA A 168 7.05 5.87 -12.87
CA ALA A 168 6.81 6.31 -14.23
C ALA A 168 7.26 7.78 -14.39
N PRO A 169 7.74 8.17 -15.59
CA PRO A 169 8.10 9.55 -15.90
C PRO A 169 6.89 10.48 -15.88
#